data_AF-A0AAU6W586-F1
#
_entry.id   AF-A0AAU6W586-F1
#
_cell.length_a   1.000
_cell.length_b   1.000
_cell.length_c   1.000
_cell.angle_alpha   90.00
_cell.angle_beta   90.00
_cell.angle_gamma   90.00
#
_symmetry.space_group_name_H-M   'P 1'
#
loop_
_entity.id
_entity.type
_entity.pdbx_description
1 polymer ?
#
loop_
_entity_poly.entity_id
_entity_poly.type
_entity_poly.pdbx_seq_one_letter_code
_entity_poly.pdbx_strand_id
1 'polypeptide(L)'
;MQNKSSFNSMFPLSLEQIDFLKDFEKNGSTIQFAWLSGYFWHLANQNSSNVETKTSTFSLEKKKTNNIITILSASQTGNARLLSERLHKYLNDNNQQACLISSSDYNFKKIKDEKLLILIISTQGEGEPPEEALSLYKFIMSKRAPKLDNLKYSIFSLGDSSYDLFCQAGKDFDKRFCELGATQLLNRFDADIEYEEEYVKWSKELLILINKTVTPCSSFLKKNLVSDSETSVYTKYKPAIATILNNQKITGRNSSKDIRHIELDISNLNLKYTPGDALGVWYQNNSDLVNKILKLLSINTSDIVTVKNKNKNIFDALKNNFELTNNTKNIVNKYTDITQNKFLKEIIVDNKKLESYVKITPLVQMISDYPSKISAQKFVSILRPLTPRLYSISSSQSENNDEIHITVSVIKKNISGYLHLGGASGYLSELLNIGDKLKIFIEKNDNFRLPQNKQTPIIMIGSGTGIAPYRSFMQERDNDGSVGRNWIFFGNQNFTEDFLYQIEWQKYLKKGLLTKMTLAWSRDQKDKIYIQDKIREQGKEIWEWIKENAHIYICGNASKMAKDVEKSLLYVIRKYGNMSLEGSNEFVNNLRLQKRYQRDVY
;
A
#
# COMPACT_ATOMS: atom_id res chain seq x y z
N MET A 1 -23.24 -50.85 62.65
CA MET A 1 -21.94 -50.22 62.31
C MET A 1 -21.79 -50.21 60.81
N GLN A 2 -21.54 -49.03 60.26
CA GLN A 2 -21.55 -48.72 58.82
C GLN A 2 -20.33 -49.29 58.11
N ASN A 3 -20.57 -49.99 56.99
CA ASN A 3 -19.59 -50.15 55.93
C ASN A 3 -19.49 -48.83 55.16
N LYS A 4 -18.39 -48.08 55.32
CA LYS A 4 -18.06 -46.94 54.47
C LYS A 4 -17.29 -47.43 53.24
N SER A 5 -17.79 -46.99 52.10
CA SER A 5 -17.43 -47.30 50.72
C SER A 5 -16.01 -46.93 50.31
N SER A 6 -15.39 -47.83 49.57
CA SER A 6 -14.11 -47.73 48.85
C SER A 6 -14.21 -46.89 47.56
N PHE A 7 -14.32 -45.56 47.68
CA PHE A 7 -14.43 -44.67 46.50
C PHE A 7 -13.44 -43.48 46.48
N ASN A 8 -12.38 -43.50 47.30
CA ASN A 8 -11.52 -42.32 47.50
C ASN A 8 -10.16 -42.35 46.76
N SER A 9 -9.93 -43.21 45.76
CA SER A 9 -8.61 -43.30 45.10
C SER A 9 -8.58 -42.95 43.61
N MET A 10 -9.61 -42.28 43.06
CA MET A 10 -9.68 -42.01 41.60
C MET A 10 -9.80 -40.54 41.20
N PHE A 11 -9.89 -39.60 42.14
CA PHE A 11 -9.96 -38.18 41.85
C PHE A 11 -8.68 -37.45 42.29
N PRO A 12 -8.10 -36.58 41.45
CA PRO A 12 -6.89 -35.81 41.78
C PRO A 12 -7.16 -34.66 42.77
N LEU A 13 -8.36 -34.59 43.35
CA LEU A 13 -8.83 -33.49 44.21
C LEU A 13 -9.24 -34.04 45.58
N SER A 14 -8.95 -33.28 46.64
CA SER A 14 -9.38 -33.60 48.01
C SER A 14 -10.90 -33.40 48.17
N LEU A 15 -11.48 -34.02 49.21
CA LEU A 15 -12.90 -33.85 49.53
C LEU A 15 -13.28 -32.38 49.76
N GLU A 16 -12.41 -31.61 50.43
CA GLU A 16 -12.60 -30.16 50.61
C GLU A 16 -12.61 -29.40 49.27
N GLN A 17 -11.70 -29.74 48.35
CA GLN A 17 -11.65 -29.11 47.01
C GLN A 17 -12.89 -29.44 46.18
N ILE A 18 -13.41 -30.66 46.31
CA ILE A 18 -14.66 -31.10 45.67
C ILE A 18 -15.85 -30.31 46.22
N ASP A 19 -15.90 -30.06 47.53
CA ASP A 19 -17.00 -29.30 48.13
C ASP A 19 -16.98 -27.82 47.71
N PHE A 20 -15.79 -27.20 47.59
CA PHE A 20 -15.67 -25.86 46.99
C PHE A 20 -16.12 -25.80 45.54
N LEU A 21 -15.80 -26.81 44.73
CA LEU A 21 -16.23 -26.89 43.34
C LEU A 21 -17.75 -27.05 43.22
N LYS A 22 -18.36 -27.86 44.10
CA LYS A 22 -19.82 -28.04 44.14
C LYS A 22 -20.56 -26.77 44.57
N ASP A 23 -20.01 -26.00 45.49
CA ASP A 23 -20.60 -24.73 45.89
C ASP A 23 -20.47 -23.68 44.77
N PHE A 24 -19.35 -23.69 44.04
CA PHE A 24 -19.14 -22.83 42.89
C PHE A 24 -20.02 -23.23 41.69
N GLU A 25 -20.26 -24.52 41.46
CA GLU A 25 -21.15 -25.04 40.42
C GLU A 25 -22.59 -24.52 40.59
N LYS A 26 -23.05 -24.38 41.84
CA LYS A 26 -24.39 -23.84 42.14
C LYS A 26 -24.54 -22.34 41.84
N ASN A 27 -23.44 -21.59 41.91
CA ASN A 27 -23.46 -20.12 41.88
C ASN A 27 -22.77 -19.52 40.63
N GLY A 28 -22.17 -20.35 39.78
CA GLY A 28 -21.39 -19.93 38.61
C GLY A 28 -22.21 -19.83 37.31
N SER A 29 -21.85 -18.85 36.48
CA SER A 29 -22.36 -18.70 35.10
C SER A 29 -21.49 -19.41 34.08
N THR A 30 -22.04 -19.70 32.89
CA THR A 30 -21.32 -20.33 31.77
C THR A 30 -20.04 -19.59 31.38
N ILE A 31 -20.02 -18.26 31.49
CA ILE A 31 -18.84 -17.41 31.23
C ILE A 31 -17.77 -17.59 32.30
N GLN A 32 -18.15 -17.70 33.57
CA GLN A 32 -17.21 -17.92 34.67
C GLN A 32 -16.56 -19.30 34.58
N PHE A 33 -17.33 -20.32 34.19
CA PHE A 33 -16.78 -21.66 33.94
C PHE A 33 -15.79 -21.66 32.75
N ALA A 34 -16.12 -20.99 31.66
CA ALA A 34 -15.21 -20.85 30.51
C ALA A 34 -13.91 -20.12 30.88
N TRP A 35 -14.00 -19.04 31.68
CA TRP A 35 -12.82 -18.29 32.14
C TRP A 35 -11.92 -19.13 33.07
N LEU A 36 -12.51 -19.86 34.01
CA LEU A 36 -11.77 -20.74 34.93
C LEU A 36 -11.06 -21.88 34.20
N SER A 37 -11.68 -22.42 33.14
CA SER A 37 -11.04 -23.47 32.32
C SER A 37 -9.72 -23.00 31.72
N GLY A 38 -9.68 -21.75 31.21
CA GLY A 38 -8.46 -21.14 30.68
C GLY A 38 -7.43 -20.82 31.78
N TYR A 39 -7.90 -20.37 32.95
CA TYR A 39 -7.04 -20.08 34.10
C TYR A 39 -6.33 -21.34 34.64
N PHE A 40 -7.05 -22.45 34.81
CA PHE A 40 -6.46 -23.71 35.25
C PHE A 40 -5.57 -24.35 34.18
N TRP A 41 -5.89 -24.20 32.89
CA TRP A 41 -5.02 -24.63 31.80
C TRP A 41 -3.69 -23.86 31.79
N HIS A 42 -3.74 -22.56 32.08
CA HIS A 42 -2.54 -21.74 32.25
C HIS A 42 -1.69 -22.19 33.45
N LEU A 43 -2.31 -22.44 34.61
CA LEU A 43 -1.61 -22.91 35.81
C LEU A 43 -0.98 -24.29 35.62
N ALA A 44 -1.67 -25.21 34.95
CA ALA A 44 -1.15 -26.55 34.65
C ALA A 44 0.13 -26.51 33.79
N ASN A 45 0.31 -25.46 32.99
CA ASN A 45 1.45 -25.26 32.11
C ASN A 45 2.59 -24.43 32.73
N GLN A 46 2.53 -24.07 34.03
CA GLN A 46 3.59 -23.26 34.66
C GLN A 46 4.80 -24.04 35.19
N ASN A 47 4.82 -25.38 35.15
CA ASN A 47 5.91 -26.17 35.75
C ASN A 47 6.83 -26.87 34.73
N SER A 48 7.83 -26.13 34.25
CA SER A 48 9.18 -26.66 34.01
C SER A 48 10.21 -25.53 33.92
N SER A 49 10.47 -24.82 35.02
CA SER A 49 11.78 -24.23 35.41
C SER A 49 11.63 -23.33 36.65
N ASN A 50 11.75 -23.94 37.84
CA ASN A 50 11.96 -23.20 39.09
C ASN A 50 13.46 -22.93 39.27
N VAL A 51 13.82 -21.67 39.51
CA VAL A 51 14.91 -21.34 40.45
C VAL A 51 14.36 -20.29 41.41
N GLU A 52 14.50 -20.62 42.69
CA GLU A 52 13.94 -19.95 43.87
C GLU A 52 14.44 -18.50 44.05
N THR A 53 13.55 -17.61 44.48
CA THR A 53 13.94 -16.38 45.16
C THR A 53 13.27 -16.31 46.51
N LYS A 54 14.12 -16.32 47.56
CA LYS A 54 13.78 -16.01 48.94
C LYS A 54 13.17 -14.61 49.04
N THR A 55 12.19 -14.51 49.91
CA THR A 55 11.53 -13.31 50.41
C THR A 55 12.53 -12.31 51.00
N SER A 56 12.49 -11.07 50.52
CA SER A 56 12.91 -9.88 51.27
C SER A 56 11.88 -8.76 51.08
N THR A 57 11.45 -8.25 52.22
CA THR A 57 10.45 -7.22 52.49
C THR A 57 10.65 -5.89 51.74
N PHE A 58 9.51 -5.26 51.45
CA PHE A 58 9.28 -3.96 50.82
C PHE A 58 10.34 -2.87 51.08
N SER A 59 10.84 -2.28 50.01
CA SER A 59 11.05 -0.84 49.91
C SER A 59 10.35 -0.32 48.63
N LEU A 60 9.58 0.76 48.79
CA LEU A 60 8.89 1.46 47.72
C LEU A 60 9.90 2.16 46.81
N GLU A 61 10.48 1.44 45.85
CA GLU A 61 11.14 2.06 44.72
C GLU A 61 10.16 2.24 43.56
N LYS A 62 10.01 3.51 43.15
CA LYS A 62 9.21 3.98 42.03
C LYS A 62 9.37 3.02 40.84
N LYS A 63 8.26 2.42 40.38
CA LYS A 63 8.17 1.75 39.08
C LYS A 63 8.75 2.68 38.01
N LYS A 64 9.95 2.35 37.48
CA LYS A 64 10.46 2.94 36.24
C LYS A 64 9.40 2.70 35.18
N THR A 65 8.80 3.78 34.67
CA THR A 65 7.90 3.68 33.54
C THR A 65 8.75 3.32 32.32
N ASN A 66 8.62 2.10 31.81
CA ASN A 66 9.23 1.70 30.55
C ASN A 66 8.58 2.57 29.45
N ASN A 67 9.33 3.53 28.92
CA ASN A 67 8.89 4.35 27.79
C ASN A 67 9.09 3.52 26.51
N ILE A 68 8.08 2.72 26.15
CA ILE A 68 8.06 2.00 24.87
C ILE A 68 7.89 3.03 23.74
N ILE A 69 8.73 2.94 22.72
CA ILE A 69 8.70 3.78 21.52
C ILE A 69 7.75 3.15 20.52
N THR A 70 6.70 3.85 20.10
CA THR A 70 5.78 3.35 19.08
C THR A 70 6.21 3.88 17.71
N ILE A 71 6.56 2.99 16.78
CA ILE A 71 6.81 3.32 15.37
C ILE A 71 5.58 2.95 14.56
N LEU A 72 4.92 3.94 13.98
CA LEU A 72 3.84 3.74 13.03
C LEU A 72 4.37 3.78 11.61
N SER A 73 4.07 2.72 10.87
CA SER A 73 4.28 2.69 9.43
C SER A 73 3.00 3.05 8.68
N ALA A 74 3.11 3.94 7.71
CA ALA A 74 2.04 4.35 6.81
C ALA A 74 2.57 4.38 5.36
N SER A 75 2.39 3.29 4.63
CA SER A 75 2.94 3.05 3.30
C SER A 75 1.88 2.58 2.31
N GLN A 76 1.93 3.14 1.09
CA GLN A 76 1.16 2.62 -0.04
C GLN A 76 1.95 1.60 -0.86
N THR A 77 3.23 1.87 -1.09
CA THR A 77 4.10 1.12 -2.03
C THR A 77 5.31 0.49 -1.32
N GLY A 78 5.19 0.23 -0.02
CA GLY A 78 6.20 -0.44 0.80
C GLY A 78 7.40 0.39 1.24
N ASN A 79 7.70 1.54 0.61
CA ASN A 79 8.89 2.34 0.98
C ASN A 79 8.88 2.77 2.46
N ALA A 80 7.76 3.32 2.96
CA ALA A 80 7.64 3.68 4.38
C ALA A 80 7.70 2.45 5.29
N ARG A 81 7.13 1.31 4.86
CA ARG A 81 7.18 0.03 5.60
C ARG A 81 8.60 -0.43 5.81
N LEU A 82 9.38 -0.50 4.73
CA LEU A 82 10.78 -0.88 4.78
C LEU A 82 11.61 0.07 5.67
N LEU A 83 11.36 1.38 5.60
CA LEU A 83 12.04 2.35 6.47
C LEU A 83 11.62 2.20 7.94
N SER A 84 10.37 1.85 8.23
CA SER A 84 9.92 1.58 9.60
C SER A 84 10.56 0.31 10.17
N GLU A 85 10.65 -0.76 9.38
CA GLU A 85 11.34 -2.00 9.75
C GLU A 85 12.83 -1.79 10.02
N ARG A 86 13.49 -1.02 9.14
CA ARG A 86 14.89 -0.63 9.32
C ARG A 86 15.10 0.21 10.57
N LEU A 87 14.20 1.16 10.85
CA LEU A 87 14.29 2.00 12.05
C LEU A 87 14.07 1.16 13.31
N HIS A 88 13.08 0.28 13.30
CA HIS A 88 12.79 -0.63 14.41
C HIS A 88 14.01 -1.50 14.73
N LYS A 89 14.62 -2.12 13.72
CA LYS A 89 15.86 -2.89 13.89
C LYS A 89 16.98 -2.01 14.43
N TYR A 90 17.18 -0.82 13.86
CA TYR A 90 18.23 0.11 14.29
C TYR A 90 18.06 0.57 15.75
N LEU A 91 16.84 0.86 16.21
CA LEU A 91 16.57 1.23 17.61
C LEU A 91 16.81 0.05 18.55
N ASN A 92 16.36 -1.15 18.20
CA ASN A 92 16.58 -2.36 19.00
C ASN A 92 18.08 -2.70 19.11
N ASP A 93 18.84 -2.59 18.02
CA ASP A 93 20.29 -2.77 18.01
C ASP A 93 21.03 -1.75 18.90
N ASN A 94 20.40 -0.60 19.19
CA ASN A 94 20.91 0.46 20.06
C ASN A 94 20.24 0.48 21.46
N ASN A 95 19.70 -0.66 21.91
CA ASN A 95 19.10 -0.85 23.24
C ASN A 95 17.88 0.04 23.56
N GLN A 96 17.14 0.48 22.53
CA GLN A 96 15.88 1.19 22.70
C GLN A 96 14.70 0.22 22.51
N GLN A 97 13.73 0.25 23.43
CA GLN A 97 12.55 -0.61 23.35
C GLN A 97 11.52 0.00 22.38
N ALA A 98 11.52 -0.47 21.13
CA ALA A 98 10.58 -0.02 20.11
C ALA A 98 9.55 -1.09 19.74
N CYS A 99 8.33 -0.65 19.41
CA CYS A 99 7.25 -1.46 18.88
C CYS A 99 6.88 -0.93 17.50
N LEU A 100 6.93 -1.79 16.48
CA LEU A 100 6.54 -1.46 15.11
C LEU A 100 5.10 -1.91 14.85
N ILE A 101 4.25 -0.98 14.41
CA ILE A 101 2.83 -1.24 14.12
C ILE A 101 2.47 -0.62 12.76
N SER A 102 1.76 -1.35 11.90
CA SER A 102 1.16 -0.75 10.70
C SER A 102 -0.02 0.12 11.10
N SER A 103 -0.18 1.27 10.44
CA SER A 103 -1.27 2.21 10.73
C SER A 103 -2.66 1.57 10.56
N SER A 104 -2.80 0.53 9.73
CA SER A 104 -4.07 -0.19 9.55
C SER A 104 -4.47 -1.00 10.79
N ASP A 105 -3.48 -1.54 11.51
CA ASP A 105 -3.68 -2.38 12.70
C ASP A 105 -3.58 -1.55 14.00
N TYR A 106 -3.21 -0.27 13.91
CA TYR A 106 -3.08 0.61 15.06
C TYR A 106 -4.45 1.02 15.61
N ASN A 107 -4.66 0.79 16.91
CA ASN A 107 -5.82 1.29 17.62
C ASN A 107 -5.68 2.79 17.91
N PHE A 108 -6.04 3.62 16.94
CA PHE A 108 -5.92 5.08 17.00
C PHE A 108 -6.61 5.74 18.21
N LYS A 109 -7.54 5.06 18.89
CA LYS A 109 -8.17 5.58 20.12
C LYS A 109 -7.21 5.60 21.31
N LYS A 110 -6.12 4.83 21.27
CA LYS A 110 -5.09 4.76 22.32
C LYS A 110 -3.98 5.81 22.16
N ILE A 111 -4.03 6.66 21.15
CA ILE A 111 -2.96 7.64 20.89
C ILE A 111 -2.67 8.59 22.07
N LYS A 112 -3.68 8.87 22.91
CA LYS A 112 -3.52 9.67 24.13
C LYS A 112 -2.64 9.02 25.20
N ASP A 113 -2.49 7.69 25.14
CA ASP A 113 -1.71 6.91 26.11
C ASP A 113 -0.25 6.75 25.64
N GLU A 114 0.06 7.14 24.40
CA GLU A 114 1.40 7.12 23.83
C GLU A 114 2.26 8.23 24.42
N LYS A 115 3.53 7.92 24.71
CA LYS A 115 4.51 8.90 25.20
C LYS A 115 5.50 9.34 24.13
N LEU A 116 5.90 8.41 23.26
CA LEU A 116 6.86 8.66 22.18
C LEU A 116 6.41 7.94 20.91
N LEU A 117 6.03 8.71 19.90
CA LEU A 117 5.50 8.23 18.63
C LEU A 117 6.39 8.66 17.46
N ILE A 118 6.81 7.71 16.64
CA ILE A 118 7.53 7.98 15.40
C ILE A 118 6.63 7.57 14.24
N LEU A 119 6.26 8.51 13.39
CA LEU A 119 5.44 8.25 12.20
C LEU A 119 6.30 8.29 10.95
N ILE A 120 6.34 7.20 10.19
CA ILE A 120 6.92 7.17 8.85
C ILE A 120 5.78 7.02 7.86
N ILE A 121 5.52 8.07 7.07
CA ILE A 121 4.32 8.17 6.24
C ILE A 121 4.65 8.59 4.81
N SER A 122 4.03 7.94 3.82
CA SER A 122 4.03 8.41 2.42
C SER A 122 2.80 9.25 2.09
N THR A 123 2.91 10.21 1.17
CA THR A 123 1.75 10.94 0.64
C THR A 123 1.30 10.36 -0.70
N GLN A 124 -0.02 10.31 -0.94
CA GLN A 124 -0.63 9.78 -2.15
C GLN A 124 -1.43 10.84 -2.92
N GLY A 125 -1.46 10.68 -4.25
CA GLY A 125 -2.33 11.43 -5.16
C GLY A 125 -2.32 12.94 -4.94
N GLU A 126 -3.44 13.47 -4.47
CA GLU A 126 -3.69 14.89 -4.21
C GLU A 126 -3.45 15.25 -2.73
N GLY A 127 -2.34 14.76 -2.16
CA GLY A 127 -1.97 15.06 -0.77
C GLY A 127 -2.64 14.18 0.28
N GLU A 128 -3.32 13.11 -0.12
CA GLU A 128 -4.02 12.18 0.78
C GLU A 128 -3.01 11.26 1.51
N PRO A 129 -3.32 10.77 2.73
CA PRO A 129 -2.52 9.73 3.37
C PRO A 129 -2.67 8.39 2.64
N PRO A 130 -1.78 7.40 2.88
CA PRO A 130 -1.93 6.05 2.37
C PRO A 130 -3.20 5.41 2.94
N GLU A 131 -3.78 4.45 2.23
CA GLU A 131 -5.06 3.84 2.64
C GLU A 131 -4.96 3.24 4.06
N GLU A 132 -3.81 2.64 4.42
CA GLU A 132 -3.58 2.09 5.76
C GLU A 132 -3.60 3.13 6.89
N ALA A 133 -3.36 4.41 6.61
CA ALA A 133 -3.41 5.48 7.59
C ALA A 133 -4.70 6.30 7.56
N LEU A 134 -5.64 6.01 6.63
CA LEU A 134 -6.80 6.86 6.40
C LEU A 134 -7.73 6.97 7.62
N SER A 135 -7.94 5.87 8.35
CA SER A 135 -8.77 5.87 9.57
C SER A 135 -8.11 6.67 10.71
N LEU A 136 -6.80 6.52 10.91
CA LEU A 136 -6.03 7.32 11.87
C LEU A 136 -6.08 8.81 11.49
N TYR A 137 -5.83 9.13 10.21
CA TYR A 137 -5.88 10.48 9.69
C TYR A 137 -7.25 11.13 9.93
N LYS A 138 -8.34 10.46 9.55
CA LYS A 138 -9.71 10.96 9.77
C LYS A 138 -10.00 11.20 11.25
N PHE A 139 -9.52 10.33 12.15
CA PHE A 139 -9.69 10.50 13.58
C PHE A 139 -8.96 11.73 14.11
N ILE A 140 -7.67 11.89 13.77
CA ILE A 140 -6.81 12.99 14.23
C ILE A 140 -7.26 14.35 13.69
N MET A 141 -7.73 14.41 12.45
CA MET A 141 -8.27 15.63 11.86
C MET A 141 -9.68 15.98 12.37
N SER A 142 -10.37 15.06 13.05
CA SER A 142 -11.72 15.29 13.56
C SER A 142 -11.73 16.13 14.84
N LYS A 143 -12.92 16.64 15.18
CA LYS A 143 -13.20 17.27 16.49
C LYS A 143 -13.16 16.27 17.66
N ARG A 144 -13.15 14.95 17.39
CA ARG A 144 -13.12 13.89 18.40
C ARG A 144 -11.70 13.55 18.87
N ALA A 145 -10.67 14.13 18.25
CA ALA A 145 -9.28 13.89 18.62
C ALA A 145 -8.99 14.38 20.07
N PRO A 146 -8.35 13.58 20.92
CA PRO A 146 -7.99 13.99 22.27
C PRO A 146 -6.83 15.00 22.26
N LYS A 147 -6.66 15.73 23.38
CA LYS A 147 -5.41 16.45 23.63
C LYS A 147 -4.25 15.47 23.80
N LEU A 148 -3.07 15.86 23.33
CA LEU A 148 -1.85 15.05 23.24
C LEU A 148 -0.69 15.70 24.02
N ASP A 149 -0.99 16.38 25.12
CA ASP A 149 -0.03 17.18 25.90
C ASP A 149 1.20 16.36 26.40
N ASN A 150 1.03 15.04 26.57
CA ASN A 150 2.09 14.13 27.04
C ASN A 150 2.84 13.41 25.91
N LEU A 151 2.46 13.64 24.66
CA LEU A 151 3.02 12.95 23.50
C LEU A 151 4.25 13.69 22.97
N LYS A 152 5.37 13.00 22.88
CA LYS A 152 6.51 13.41 22.06
C LYS A 152 6.45 12.70 20.71
N TYR A 153 6.73 13.41 19.61
CA TYR A 153 6.67 12.78 18.29
C TYR A 153 7.74 13.23 17.31
N SER A 154 8.01 12.42 16.29
CA SER A 154 8.77 12.82 15.10
C SER A 154 8.19 12.16 13.85
N ILE A 155 8.29 12.84 12.71
CA ILE A 155 7.69 12.40 11.45
C ILE A 155 8.75 12.35 10.35
N PHE A 156 8.85 11.22 9.67
CA PHE A 156 9.57 11.09 8.40
C PHE A 156 8.55 10.95 7.28
N SER A 157 8.40 11.99 6.47
CA SER A 157 7.41 12.07 5.40
C SER A 157 8.08 11.74 4.06
N LEU A 158 7.52 10.77 3.32
CA LEU A 158 7.94 10.42 1.97
C LEU A 158 6.99 11.08 0.96
N GLY A 159 7.55 11.81 0.01
CA GLY A 159 6.80 12.44 -1.06
C GLY A 159 7.61 12.51 -2.35
N ASP A 160 7.06 13.26 -3.30
CA ASP A 160 7.69 13.55 -4.58
C ASP A 160 7.47 15.02 -4.90
N SER A 161 8.56 15.78 -5.02
CA SER A 161 8.51 17.24 -5.21
C SER A 161 7.93 17.67 -6.56
N SER A 162 7.70 16.73 -7.48
CA SER A 162 6.98 16.99 -8.73
C SER A 162 5.47 17.18 -8.55
N TYR A 163 4.92 16.80 -7.39
CA TYR A 163 3.53 17.00 -7.03
C TYR A 163 3.35 18.28 -6.21
N ASP A 164 2.22 18.96 -6.39
CA ASP A 164 1.93 20.23 -5.70
C ASP A 164 1.86 20.07 -4.19
N LEU A 165 1.30 18.94 -3.74
CA LEU A 165 1.09 18.60 -2.34
C LEU A 165 2.22 17.70 -1.82
N PHE A 166 3.46 18.12 -2.05
CA PHE A 166 4.67 17.43 -1.60
C PHE A 166 4.64 17.19 -0.08
N CYS A 167 4.74 15.92 0.35
CA CYS A 167 4.75 15.51 1.75
C CYS A 167 3.53 15.96 2.57
N GLN A 168 2.39 16.26 1.92
CA GLN A 168 1.23 16.87 2.56
C GLN A 168 0.66 16.06 3.73
N ALA A 169 0.52 14.74 3.60
CA ALA A 169 0.00 13.90 4.69
C ALA A 169 0.86 14.03 5.97
N GLY A 170 2.20 14.01 5.84
CA GLY A 170 3.11 14.24 6.97
C GLY A 170 3.02 15.66 7.54
N LYS A 171 2.85 16.68 6.68
CA LYS A 171 2.65 18.08 7.09
C LYS A 171 1.34 18.25 7.87
N ASP A 172 0.28 17.59 7.45
CA ASP A 172 -1.02 17.64 8.10
C ASP A 172 -0.94 17.00 9.50
N PHE A 173 -0.33 15.82 9.63
CA PHE A 173 -0.10 15.18 10.93
C PHE A 173 0.74 16.05 11.86
N ASP A 174 1.84 16.62 11.37
CA ASP A 174 2.74 17.48 12.15
C ASP A 174 1.99 18.70 12.69
N LYS A 175 1.29 19.42 11.80
CA LYS A 175 0.45 20.57 12.17
C LYS A 175 -0.59 20.17 13.21
N ARG A 176 -1.29 19.06 12.97
CA ARG A 176 -2.40 18.64 13.83
C ARG A 176 -1.92 18.13 15.19
N PHE A 177 -0.80 17.42 15.27
CA PHE A 177 -0.21 17.02 16.54
C PHE A 177 0.22 18.22 17.39
N CYS A 178 0.82 19.25 16.78
CA CYS A 178 1.12 20.51 17.45
C CYS A 178 -0.15 21.21 17.97
N GLU A 179 -1.20 21.32 17.16
CA GLU A 179 -2.50 21.90 17.58
C GLU A 179 -3.15 21.14 18.74
N LEU A 180 -2.90 19.83 18.85
CA LEU A 180 -3.42 18.98 19.91
C LEU A 180 -2.55 18.99 21.18
N GLY A 181 -1.40 19.69 21.19
CA GLY A 181 -0.53 19.84 22.36
C GLY A 181 0.70 18.92 22.39
N ALA A 182 0.92 18.10 21.37
CA ALA A 182 2.07 17.21 21.31
C ALA A 182 3.38 17.99 21.10
N THR A 183 4.47 17.51 21.71
CA THR A 183 5.80 18.12 21.60
C THR A 183 6.62 17.43 20.51
N GLN A 184 7.15 18.20 19.57
CA GLN A 184 8.03 17.67 18.52
C GLN A 184 9.41 17.32 19.12
N LEU A 185 9.85 16.06 18.98
CA LEU A 185 11.16 15.59 19.44
C LEU A 185 12.26 15.98 18.46
N LEU A 186 12.02 15.69 17.18
CA LEU A 186 12.87 16.04 16.05
C LEU A 186 11.96 16.55 14.93
N ASN A 187 12.36 17.65 14.30
CA ASN A 187 11.60 18.28 13.23
C ASN A 187 11.22 17.26 12.15
N ARG A 188 9.99 17.41 11.62
CA ARG A 188 9.53 16.64 10.48
C ARG A 188 10.54 16.76 9.33
N PHE A 189 10.88 15.61 8.73
CA PHE A 189 11.68 15.57 7.53
C PHE A 189 10.80 15.26 6.32
N ASP A 190 10.86 16.11 5.28
CA ASP A 190 10.12 15.95 4.03
C ASP A 190 11.06 15.39 2.95
N ALA A 191 11.05 14.07 2.75
CA ALA A 191 11.94 13.37 1.85
C ALA A 191 11.37 13.22 0.43
N ASP A 192 12.22 13.39 -0.58
CA ASP A 192 11.91 13.17 -2.00
C ASP A 192 12.24 11.72 -2.43
N ILE A 193 12.21 11.40 -3.73
CA ILE A 193 12.39 10.03 -4.26
C ILE A 193 13.71 9.38 -3.83
N GLU A 194 14.78 10.16 -3.73
CA GLU A 194 16.09 9.70 -3.23
C GLU A 194 16.22 10.11 -1.76
N TYR A 195 15.71 9.27 -0.86
CA TYR A 195 15.61 9.57 0.57
C TYR A 195 16.64 8.84 1.44
N GLU A 196 17.54 8.05 0.85
CA GLU A 196 18.33 7.05 1.57
C GLU A 196 19.39 7.69 2.48
N GLU A 197 20.13 8.68 1.97
CA GLU A 197 21.19 9.35 2.73
C GLU A 197 20.60 10.21 3.86
N GLU A 198 19.52 10.91 3.55
CA GLU A 198 18.77 11.76 4.47
C GLU A 198 18.11 10.94 5.56
N TYR A 199 17.53 9.78 5.22
CA TYR A 199 16.96 8.86 6.20
C TYR A 199 18.02 8.38 7.21
N VAL A 200 19.21 7.99 6.73
CA VAL A 200 20.31 7.56 7.60
C VAL A 200 20.78 8.69 8.53
N LYS A 201 20.82 9.93 8.03
CA LYS A 201 21.15 11.10 8.85
C LYS A 201 20.06 11.35 9.91
N TRP A 202 18.80 11.40 9.49
CA TRP A 202 17.65 11.62 10.35
C TRP A 202 17.53 10.55 11.45
N SER A 203 17.74 9.27 11.12
CA SER A 203 17.65 8.17 12.10
C SER A 203 18.74 8.27 13.18
N LYS A 204 19.95 8.73 12.83
CA LYS A 204 21.04 8.98 13.77
C LYS A 204 20.72 10.14 14.70
N GLU A 205 20.24 11.26 14.16
CA GLU A 205 19.84 12.43 14.95
C GLU A 205 18.70 12.10 15.91
N LEU A 206 17.71 11.33 15.43
CA LEU A 206 16.58 10.88 16.24
C LEU A 206 17.04 10.01 17.42
N LEU A 207 17.94 9.04 17.18
CA LEU A 207 18.48 8.18 18.24
C LEU A 207 19.18 9.00 19.33
N ILE A 208 19.95 10.03 18.96
CA ILE A 208 20.63 10.92 19.93
C ILE A 208 19.59 11.62 20.83
N LEU A 209 18.48 12.09 20.27
CA LEU A 209 17.42 12.78 21.01
C LEU A 209 16.59 11.81 21.88
N ILE A 210 16.35 10.59 21.39
CA ILE A 210 15.72 9.52 22.17
C ILE A 210 16.58 9.19 23.40
N ASN A 211 17.89 9.01 23.22
CA ASN A 211 18.81 8.72 24.32
C ASN A 211 18.88 9.84 25.37
N LYS A 212 18.63 11.11 24.98
CA LYS A 212 18.54 12.24 25.92
C LYS A 212 17.24 12.28 26.70
N THR A 213 16.16 11.73 26.13
CA THR A 213 14.81 11.78 26.70
C THR A 213 14.42 10.49 27.42
N VAL A 214 15.09 9.37 27.14
CA VAL A 214 14.87 8.04 27.72
C VAL A 214 16.16 7.61 28.43
N THR A 215 16.08 7.34 29.73
CA THR A 215 17.22 6.77 30.48
C THR A 215 17.51 5.37 29.93
N PRO A 216 18.74 5.06 29.49
CA PRO A 216 19.07 3.75 28.91
C PRO A 216 18.85 2.64 29.93
N CYS A 217 18.17 1.57 29.53
CA CYS A 217 17.99 0.38 30.35
C CYS A 217 19.18 -0.57 30.11
N SER A 218 19.90 -0.94 31.16
CA SER A 218 20.99 -1.90 31.06
C SER A 218 20.46 -3.33 30.94
N SER A 219 21.00 -4.01 29.92
CA SER A 219 21.14 -5.45 29.74
C SER A 219 19.90 -6.33 29.88
N PHE A 220 19.45 -6.89 28.76
CA PHE A 220 18.85 -8.22 28.76
C PHE A 220 19.50 -9.12 27.71
N LEU A 221 19.75 -10.36 28.16
CA LEU A 221 20.32 -11.47 27.43
C LEU A 221 19.49 -11.81 26.19
N LYS A 222 20.18 -12.00 25.06
CA LYS A 222 19.61 -12.55 23.81
C LYS A 222 18.90 -13.87 24.09
N LYS A 223 17.57 -13.89 23.93
CA LYS A 223 16.86 -15.11 23.57
C LYS A 223 16.56 -15.01 22.07
N ASN A 224 17.45 -15.56 21.27
CA ASN A 224 17.21 -15.76 19.84
C ASN A 224 16.07 -16.79 19.72
N LEU A 225 14.85 -16.30 19.48
CA LEU A 225 13.86 -17.02 18.69
C LEU A 225 13.80 -16.28 17.36
N VAL A 226 14.79 -16.54 16.52
CA VAL A 226 14.67 -16.24 15.09
C VAL A 226 13.78 -17.34 14.55
N SER A 227 12.49 -17.07 14.45
CA SER A 227 11.73 -17.67 13.36
C SER A 227 12.26 -17.01 12.10
N ASP A 228 13.05 -17.74 11.31
CA ASP A 228 13.36 -17.34 9.94
C ASP A 228 12.03 -17.20 9.21
N SER A 229 11.50 -15.98 9.18
CA SER A 229 10.54 -15.62 8.16
C SER A 229 11.32 -15.62 6.85
N GLU A 230 10.92 -16.50 5.93
CA GLU A 230 11.45 -16.56 4.57
C GLU A 230 11.38 -15.15 3.96
N THR A 231 12.49 -14.42 4.07
CA THR A 231 12.63 -13.13 3.40
C THR A 231 12.72 -13.45 1.93
N SER A 232 11.79 -12.90 1.14
CA SER A 232 11.83 -13.05 -0.31
C SER A 232 13.22 -12.64 -0.81
N VAL A 233 13.93 -13.56 -1.44
CA VAL A 233 15.32 -13.36 -1.91
C VAL A 233 15.44 -12.14 -2.84
N TYR A 234 14.33 -11.78 -3.48
CA TYR A 234 14.20 -10.66 -4.39
C TYR A 234 13.46 -9.49 -3.76
N THR A 235 13.99 -8.29 -4.00
CA THR A 235 13.43 -7.03 -3.52
C THR A 235 13.48 -5.99 -4.63
N LYS A 236 12.88 -4.81 -4.41
CA LYS A 236 13.01 -3.65 -5.30
C LYS A 236 14.47 -3.36 -5.72
N TYR A 237 15.42 -3.51 -4.79
CA TYR A 237 16.85 -3.22 -5.01
C TYR A 237 17.64 -4.42 -5.55
N LYS A 238 17.09 -5.63 -5.44
CA LYS A 238 17.62 -6.87 -6.01
C LYS A 238 16.50 -7.60 -6.75
N PRO A 239 16.08 -7.09 -7.93
CA PRO A 239 14.94 -7.64 -8.66
C PRO A 239 15.27 -9.02 -9.24
N ALA A 240 14.25 -9.86 -9.34
CA ALA A 240 14.31 -11.13 -10.08
C ALA A 240 14.28 -10.87 -11.58
N ILE A 241 14.69 -11.85 -12.39
CA ILE A 241 14.67 -11.75 -13.86
C ILE A 241 13.71 -12.83 -14.38
N ALA A 242 12.51 -12.41 -14.76
CA ALA A 242 11.49 -13.26 -15.37
C ALA A 242 11.55 -13.24 -16.89
N THR A 243 10.86 -14.18 -17.54
CA THR A 243 10.75 -14.25 -19.01
C THR A 243 9.33 -13.91 -19.44
N ILE A 244 9.15 -13.11 -20.50
CA ILE A 244 7.82 -12.86 -21.05
C ILE A 244 7.33 -14.08 -21.82
N LEU A 245 6.19 -14.63 -21.41
CA LEU A 245 5.53 -15.76 -22.06
C LEU A 245 4.50 -15.30 -23.09
N ASN A 246 3.71 -14.29 -22.73
CA ASN A 246 2.62 -13.78 -23.57
C ASN A 246 2.50 -12.26 -23.43
N ASN A 247 2.06 -11.61 -24.51
CA ASN A 247 1.74 -10.18 -24.54
C ASN A 247 0.60 -9.91 -25.52
N GLN A 248 -0.63 -10.11 -25.04
CA GLN A 248 -1.82 -10.11 -25.87
C GLN A 248 -2.65 -8.84 -25.67
N LYS A 249 -3.05 -8.18 -26.76
CA LYS A 249 -4.08 -7.14 -26.70
C LYS A 249 -5.44 -7.78 -26.39
N ILE A 250 -6.08 -7.34 -25.31
CA ILE A 250 -7.38 -7.85 -24.84
C ILE A 250 -8.53 -6.85 -25.01
N THR A 251 -8.26 -5.69 -25.63
CA THR A 251 -9.30 -4.82 -26.19
C THR A 251 -9.51 -5.13 -27.67
N GLY A 252 -10.70 -4.82 -28.18
CA GLY A 252 -11.08 -4.97 -29.56
C GLY A 252 -10.23 -4.12 -30.52
N ARG A 253 -10.38 -4.41 -31.81
CA ARG A 253 -9.56 -3.80 -32.87
C ARG A 253 -9.75 -2.29 -32.94
N ASN A 254 -10.97 -1.81 -32.69
CA ASN A 254 -11.34 -0.40 -32.82
C ASN A 254 -11.37 0.34 -31.46
N SER A 255 -11.01 -0.34 -30.37
CA SER A 255 -10.90 0.33 -29.06
C SER A 255 -9.91 1.49 -29.14
N SER A 256 -10.30 2.63 -28.55
CA SER A 256 -9.42 3.77 -28.35
C SER A 256 -8.33 3.52 -27.29
N LYS A 257 -8.43 2.41 -26.56
CA LYS A 257 -7.45 1.97 -25.57
C LYS A 257 -6.72 0.72 -26.04
N ASP A 258 -5.44 0.67 -25.70
CA ASP A 258 -4.63 -0.52 -25.85
C ASP A 258 -4.42 -1.11 -24.46
N ILE A 259 -5.11 -2.20 -24.14
CA ILE A 259 -4.96 -2.92 -22.88
C ILE A 259 -4.41 -4.32 -23.18
N ARG A 260 -3.32 -4.66 -22.51
CA ARG A 260 -2.56 -5.89 -22.70
C ARG A 260 -2.71 -6.82 -21.50
N HIS A 261 -2.85 -8.11 -21.78
CA HIS A 261 -2.59 -9.20 -20.85
C HIS A 261 -1.15 -9.65 -21.06
N ILE A 262 -0.34 -9.66 -20.01
CA ILE A 262 1.05 -10.08 -20.06
C ILE A 262 1.28 -11.18 -19.04
N GLU A 263 1.92 -12.25 -19.47
CA GLU A 263 2.26 -13.43 -18.68
C GLU A 263 3.79 -13.53 -18.55
N LEU A 264 4.26 -13.84 -17.35
CA LEU A 264 5.68 -13.92 -17.02
C LEU A 264 6.01 -15.26 -16.36
N ASP A 265 7.01 -15.96 -16.87
CA ASP A 265 7.56 -17.18 -16.28
C ASP A 265 8.40 -16.84 -15.04
N ILE A 266 8.06 -17.49 -13.93
CA ILE A 266 8.74 -17.40 -12.64
C ILE A 266 9.18 -18.76 -12.07
N SER A 267 9.07 -19.85 -12.84
CA SER A 267 9.39 -21.23 -12.42
C SER A 267 10.72 -21.36 -11.66
N ASN A 268 11.75 -20.65 -12.12
CA ASN A 268 13.11 -20.72 -11.57
C ASN A 268 13.42 -19.67 -10.49
N LEU A 269 12.44 -18.88 -10.06
CA LEU A 269 12.66 -17.72 -9.19
C LEU A 269 12.19 -17.93 -7.74
N ASN A 270 11.49 -19.03 -7.45
CA ASN A 270 10.87 -19.30 -6.13
C ASN A 270 10.14 -18.05 -5.57
N LEU A 271 9.46 -17.31 -6.45
CA LEU A 271 8.69 -16.13 -6.06
C LEU A 271 7.33 -16.59 -5.54
N LYS A 272 6.96 -16.11 -4.36
CA LYS A 272 5.64 -16.33 -3.77
C LYS A 272 4.85 -15.03 -3.80
N TYR A 273 3.64 -15.10 -4.29
CA TYR A 273 2.70 -13.98 -4.30
C TYR A 273 1.29 -14.49 -4.02
N THR A 274 0.43 -13.58 -3.57
CA THR A 274 -0.96 -13.87 -3.24
C THR A 274 -1.88 -12.91 -3.99
N PRO A 275 -3.13 -13.31 -4.29
CA PRO A 275 -4.09 -12.42 -4.91
C PRO A 275 -4.21 -11.08 -4.17
N GLY A 276 -4.12 -9.99 -4.92
CA GLY A 276 -4.09 -8.62 -4.41
C GLY A 276 -2.69 -8.02 -4.24
N ASP A 277 -1.62 -8.82 -4.35
CA ASP A 277 -0.26 -8.29 -4.47
C ASP A 277 -0.05 -7.53 -5.79
N ALA A 278 1.00 -6.69 -5.81
CA ALA A 278 1.43 -5.97 -7.00
C ALA A 278 2.79 -6.47 -7.50
N LEU A 279 2.94 -6.49 -8.82
CA LEU A 279 4.20 -6.75 -9.50
C LEU A 279 4.91 -5.43 -9.80
N GLY A 280 6.09 -5.24 -9.23
CA GLY A 280 6.97 -4.15 -9.57
C GLY A 280 7.84 -4.48 -10.77
N VAL A 281 7.80 -3.62 -11.79
CA VAL A 281 8.52 -3.78 -13.05
C VAL A 281 9.55 -2.66 -13.22
N TRP A 282 10.82 -3.04 -13.37
CA TRP A 282 11.88 -2.14 -13.79
C TRP A 282 11.93 -2.06 -15.31
N TYR A 283 11.69 -0.87 -15.86
CA TYR A 283 11.68 -0.62 -17.29
C TYR A 283 12.97 0.06 -17.78
N GLN A 284 13.13 0.12 -19.09
CA GLN A 284 14.18 0.89 -19.76
C GLN A 284 13.54 1.90 -20.70
N ASN A 285 14.15 3.08 -20.84
CA ASN A 285 13.71 4.05 -21.83
C ASN A 285 14.02 3.56 -23.26
N ASN A 286 13.19 3.97 -24.22
CA ASN A 286 13.43 3.68 -25.63
C ASN A 286 14.77 4.30 -26.08
N SER A 287 15.58 3.52 -26.79
CA SER A 287 16.89 3.95 -27.29
C SER A 287 16.77 5.12 -28.29
N ASP A 288 15.71 5.15 -29.10
CA ASP A 288 15.43 6.25 -30.03
C ASP A 288 15.07 7.55 -29.31
N LEU A 289 14.33 7.44 -28.20
CA LEU A 289 14.02 8.58 -27.34
C LEU A 289 15.30 9.17 -26.74
N VAL A 290 16.19 8.31 -26.22
CA VAL A 290 17.48 8.72 -25.68
C VAL A 290 18.32 9.42 -26.76
N ASN A 291 18.45 8.81 -27.94
CA ASN A 291 19.20 9.39 -29.06
C ASN A 291 18.61 10.74 -29.52
N LYS A 292 17.28 10.85 -29.60
CA LYS A 292 16.60 12.11 -29.95
C LYS A 292 16.93 13.22 -28.96
N ILE A 293 16.86 12.94 -27.66
CA ILE A 293 17.17 13.91 -26.61
C ILE A 293 18.65 14.34 -26.69
N LEU A 294 19.58 13.38 -26.79
CA LEU A 294 21.01 13.67 -26.89
C LEU A 294 21.34 14.55 -28.09
N LYS A 295 20.73 14.26 -29.24
CA LYS A 295 20.88 15.04 -30.47
C LYS A 295 20.36 16.48 -30.30
N LEU A 296 19.16 16.66 -29.72
CA LEU A 296 18.56 17.98 -29.50
C LEU A 296 19.39 18.84 -28.54
N LEU A 297 20.08 18.21 -27.58
CA LEU A 297 20.91 18.90 -26.59
C LEU A 297 22.38 19.02 -26.99
N SER A 298 22.76 18.50 -28.17
CA SER A 298 24.16 18.45 -28.63
C SER A 298 25.11 17.77 -27.64
N ILE A 299 24.66 16.68 -27.02
CA ILE A 299 25.43 15.84 -26.09
C ILE A 299 25.94 14.60 -26.86
N ASN A 300 27.22 14.25 -26.70
CA ASN A 300 27.75 13.06 -27.38
C ASN A 300 27.35 11.80 -26.63
N THR A 301 27.03 10.72 -27.36
CA THR A 301 26.66 9.43 -26.77
C THR A 301 27.78 8.81 -25.96
N SER A 302 29.04 9.20 -26.18
CA SER A 302 30.21 8.76 -25.42
C SER A 302 30.46 9.54 -24.13
N ASP A 303 29.72 10.61 -23.86
CA ASP A 303 29.95 11.45 -22.68
C ASP A 303 29.75 10.65 -21.39
N ILE A 304 30.59 10.94 -20.39
CA ILE A 304 30.56 10.27 -19.09
C ILE A 304 29.85 11.19 -18.08
N VAL A 305 28.95 10.61 -17.29
CA VAL A 305 28.25 11.26 -16.19
C VAL A 305 28.39 10.49 -14.90
N THR A 306 28.38 11.21 -13.79
CA THR A 306 28.41 10.62 -12.45
C THR A 306 26.98 10.41 -11.95
N VAL A 307 26.63 9.15 -11.69
CA VAL A 307 25.34 8.73 -11.12
C VAL A 307 25.61 7.95 -9.84
N LYS A 308 25.19 8.48 -8.68
CA LYS A 308 25.41 7.84 -7.35
C LYS A 308 26.87 7.43 -7.13
N ASN A 309 27.79 8.36 -7.36
CA ASN A 309 29.24 8.17 -7.24
C ASN A 309 29.84 7.11 -8.19
N LYS A 310 29.12 6.72 -9.26
CA LYS A 310 29.61 5.83 -10.31
C LYS A 310 29.61 6.54 -11.65
N ASN A 311 30.72 6.44 -12.36
CA ASN A 311 30.84 6.96 -13.71
C ASN A 311 30.12 6.01 -14.67
N LYS A 312 29.25 6.56 -15.51
CA LYS A 312 28.50 5.83 -16.53
C LYS A 312 28.50 6.59 -17.84
N ASN A 313 28.38 5.86 -18.93
CA ASN A 313 28.05 6.43 -20.21
C ASN A 313 26.66 7.12 -20.15
N ILE A 314 26.52 8.31 -20.73
CA ILE A 314 25.28 9.08 -20.70
C ILE A 314 24.10 8.33 -21.32
N PHE A 315 24.32 7.59 -22.40
CA PHE A 315 23.28 6.80 -23.05
C PHE A 315 22.73 5.74 -22.09
N ASP A 316 23.61 4.99 -21.42
CA ASP A 316 23.21 3.98 -20.45
C ASP A 316 22.53 4.58 -19.21
N ALA A 317 23.01 5.74 -18.76
CA ALA A 317 22.42 6.47 -17.65
C ALA A 317 20.99 6.94 -17.98
N LEU A 318 20.79 7.57 -19.14
CA LEU A 318 19.46 7.98 -19.59
C LEU A 318 18.54 6.79 -19.85
N LYS A 319 19.07 5.66 -20.32
CA LYS A 319 18.28 4.46 -20.58
C LYS A 319 17.78 3.78 -19.30
N ASN A 320 18.60 3.74 -18.24
CA ASN A 320 18.35 2.88 -17.07
C ASN A 320 18.22 3.61 -15.73
N ASN A 321 18.58 4.89 -15.64
CA ASN A 321 18.69 5.59 -14.35
C ASN A 321 17.81 6.84 -14.22
N PHE A 322 17.33 7.41 -15.32
CA PHE A 322 16.53 8.64 -15.28
C PHE A 322 15.19 8.50 -16.00
N GLU A 323 14.16 9.15 -15.47
CA GLU A 323 12.84 9.25 -16.08
C GLU A 323 12.88 10.27 -17.23
N LEU A 324 12.41 9.87 -18.42
CA LEU A 324 12.43 10.72 -19.62
C LEU A 324 11.05 10.98 -20.24
N THR A 325 10.00 10.31 -19.76
CA THR A 325 8.69 10.30 -20.41
C THR A 325 7.73 11.34 -19.86
N ASN A 326 7.99 11.84 -18.64
CA ASN A 326 7.17 12.85 -17.99
C ASN A 326 7.95 14.17 -17.85
N ASN A 327 7.22 15.27 -17.91
CA ASN A 327 7.74 16.58 -17.58
C ASN A 327 7.31 16.95 -16.15
N THR A 328 8.06 17.82 -15.48
CA THR A 328 7.72 18.30 -14.14
C THR A 328 8.04 19.78 -13.99
N LYS A 329 7.39 20.45 -13.03
CA LYS A 329 7.67 21.87 -12.72
C LYS A 329 9.15 22.10 -12.44
N ASN A 330 9.75 21.21 -11.63
CA ASN A 330 11.17 21.28 -11.27
C ASN A 330 12.08 21.17 -12.49
N ILE A 331 11.78 20.25 -13.43
CA ILE A 331 12.54 20.11 -14.68
C ILE A 331 12.42 21.38 -15.52
N VAL A 332 11.22 21.95 -15.69
CA VAL A 332 11.02 23.19 -16.46
C VAL A 332 11.78 24.36 -15.82
N ASN A 333 11.68 24.54 -14.50
CA ASN A 333 12.42 25.57 -13.77
C ASN A 333 13.93 25.45 -13.98
N LYS A 334 14.51 24.27 -13.67
CA LYS A 334 15.96 24.06 -13.80
C LYS A 334 16.44 24.14 -15.25
N TYR A 335 15.65 23.66 -16.22
CA TYR A 335 16.00 23.80 -17.64
C TYR A 335 15.98 25.26 -18.09
N THR A 336 15.04 26.05 -17.58
CA THR A 336 14.97 27.50 -17.83
C THR A 336 16.18 28.22 -17.25
N ASP A 337 16.61 27.85 -16.05
CA ASP A 337 17.81 28.42 -15.41
C ASP A 337 19.09 28.10 -16.19
N ILE A 338 19.18 26.90 -16.77
CA ILE A 338 20.34 26.50 -17.57
C ILE A 338 20.34 27.19 -18.95
N THR A 339 19.18 27.21 -19.63
CA THR A 339 19.10 27.66 -21.04
C THR A 339 18.79 29.15 -21.18
N GLN A 340 18.34 29.80 -20.10
CA GLN A 340 17.90 31.20 -20.07
C GLN A 340 16.80 31.53 -21.10
N ASN A 341 15.99 30.53 -21.49
CA ASN A 341 14.95 30.66 -22.49
C ASN A 341 13.86 31.67 -22.07
N LYS A 342 13.54 32.64 -22.94
CA LYS A 342 12.58 33.72 -22.64
C LYS A 342 11.15 33.24 -22.43
N PHE A 343 10.68 32.32 -23.28
CA PHE A 343 9.32 31.81 -23.20
C PHE A 343 9.10 30.97 -21.94
N LEU A 344 10.06 30.10 -21.60
CA LEU A 344 9.96 29.32 -20.38
C LEU A 344 10.04 30.21 -19.13
N LYS A 345 10.80 31.31 -19.16
CA LYS A 345 10.81 32.33 -18.08
C LYS A 345 9.41 32.93 -17.86
N GLU A 346 8.66 33.21 -18.92
CA GLU A 346 7.29 33.71 -18.78
C GLU A 346 6.33 32.66 -18.21
N ILE A 347 6.53 31.38 -18.55
CA ILE A 347 5.73 30.27 -18.02
C ILE A 347 5.97 30.08 -16.53
N ILE A 348 7.22 30.06 -16.07
CA ILE A 348 7.55 29.72 -14.68
C ILE A 348 7.08 30.78 -13.68
N VAL A 349 6.85 32.02 -14.12
CA VAL A 349 6.32 33.11 -13.27
C VAL A 349 4.88 32.84 -12.84
N ASP A 350 4.09 32.15 -13.66
CA ASP A 350 2.70 31.82 -13.36
C ASP A 350 2.55 30.31 -13.10
N ASN A 351 2.38 29.93 -11.83
CA ASN A 351 2.26 28.54 -11.43
C ASN A 351 1.10 27.80 -12.12
N LYS A 352 -0.02 28.46 -12.45
CA LYS A 352 -1.14 27.82 -13.16
C LYS A 352 -0.79 27.54 -14.63
N LYS A 353 -0.08 28.45 -15.29
CA LYS A 353 0.44 28.23 -16.64
C LYS A 353 1.48 27.11 -16.65
N LEU A 354 2.39 27.10 -15.68
CA LEU A 354 3.39 26.05 -15.52
C LEU A 354 2.74 24.66 -15.33
N GLU A 355 1.73 24.56 -14.47
CA GLU A 355 0.96 23.31 -14.29
C GLU A 355 0.32 22.83 -15.59
N SER A 356 -0.30 23.75 -16.33
CA SER A 356 -0.97 23.43 -17.59
C SER A 356 0.04 22.99 -18.65
N TYR A 357 1.16 23.69 -18.76
CA TYR A 357 2.25 23.39 -19.68
C TYR A 357 2.85 22.01 -19.42
N VAL A 358 3.18 21.70 -18.16
CA VAL A 358 3.74 20.38 -17.78
C VAL A 358 2.79 19.23 -18.10
N LYS A 359 1.47 19.41 -17.93
CA LYS A 359 0.46 18.37 -18.20
C LYS A 359 0.35 18.01 -19.69
N ILE A 360 0.58 18.97 -20.58
CA ILE A 360 0.38 18.81 -22.03
C ILE A 360 1.69 18.65 -22.80
N THR A 361 2.84 19.06 -22.23
CA THR A 361 4.14 19.08 -22.92
C THR A 361 5.12 18.10 -22.28
N PRO A 362 5.35 16.91 -22.87
CA PRO A 362 6.36 15.97 -22.43
C PRO A 362 7.77 16.57 -22.45
N LEU A 363 8.68 15.99 -21.67
CA LEU A 363 10.07 16.46 -21.57
C LEU A 363 10.75 16.60 -22.94
N VAL A 364 10.69 15.53 -23.76
CA VAL A 364 11.29 15.54 -25.09
C VAL A 364 10.65 16.59 -26.01
N GLN A 365 9.37 16.92 -25.82
CA GLN A 365 8.72 17.97 -26.60
C GLN A 365 9.24 19.34 -26.20
N MET A 366 9.34 19.63 -24.89
CA MET A 366 9.93 20.89 -24.40
C MET A 366 11.36 21.08 -24.92
N ILE A 367 12.18 20.02 -24.89
CA ILE A 367 13.55 20.04 -25.42
C ILE A 367 13.55 20.23 -26.94
N SER A 368 12.57 19.68 -27.65
CA SER A 368 12.43 19.85 -29.10
C SER A 368 11.99 21.26 -29.48
N ASP A 369 11.11 21.89 -28.70
CA ASP A 369 10.64 23.25 -28.91
C ASP A 369 11.73 24.28 -28.59
N TYR A 370 12.56 23.98 -27.58
CA TYR A 370 13.62 24.86 -27.10
C TYR A 370 14.96 24.12 -26.96
N PRO A 371 15.56 23.67 -28.09
CA PRO A 371 16.83 22.95 -28.06
C PRO A 371 17.95 23.89 -27.59
N SER A 372 18.87 23.36 -26.79
CA SER A 372 19.99 24.13 -26.26
C SER A 372 21.19 23.23 -25.98
N LYS A 373 22.40 23.73 -26.22
CA LYS A 373 23.63 23.02 -25.91
C LYS A 373 23.87 23.06 -24.40
N ILE A 374 23.80 21.89 -23.76
CA ILE A 374 24.05 21.74 -22.32
C ILE A 374 25.03 20.60 -22.07
N SER A 375 25.77 20.65 -20.96
CA SER A 375 26.66 19.53 -20.61
C SER A 375 25.84 18.32 -20.13
N ALA A 376 26.34 17.12 -20.40
CA ALA A 376 25.72 15.87 -19.98
C ALA A 376 25.41 15.84 -18.47
N GLN A 377 26.36 16.29 -17.64
CA GLN A 377 26.19 16.33 -16.18
C GLN A 377 25.09 17.32 -15.74
N LYS A 378 24.99 18.50 -16.38
CA LYS A 378 23.90 19.45 -16.08
C LYS A 378 22.56 18.86 -16.45
N PHE A 379 22.45 18.18 -17.60
CA PHE A 379 21.22 17.54 -18.01
C PHE A 379 20.76 16.47 -17.01
N VAL A 380 21.62 15.52 -16.63
CA VAL A 380 21.20 14.47 -15.68
C VAL A 380 20.84 15.02 -14.30
N SER A 381 21.42 16.16 -13.89
CA SER A 381 21.13 16.79 -12.58
C SER A 381 19.73 17.40 -12.46
N ILE A 382 19.05 17.64 -13.58
CA ILE A 382 17.67 18.15 -13.59
C ILE A 382 16.64 17.03 -13.68
N LEU A 383 17.05 15.83 -14.11
CA LEU A 383 16.16 14.69 -14.32
C LEU A 383 15.82 14.00 -13.00
N ARG A 384 14.66 13.34 -13.00
CA ARG A 384 14.25 12.48 -11.89
C ARG A 384 14.87 11.09 -12.05
N PRO A 385 15.19 10.40 -10.95
CA PRO A 385 15.61 9.01 -11.02
C PRO A 385 14.48 8.14 -11.58
N LEU A 386 14.86 7.09 -12.31
CA LEU A 386 13.93 6.09 -12.81
C LEU A 386 13.37 5.27 -11.64
N THR A 387 12.05 5.12 -11.60
CA THR A 387 11.35 4.32 -10.58
C THR A 387 10.64 3.14 -11.24
N PRO A 388 10.52 1.98 -10.56
CA PRO A 388 9.77 0.85 -11.09
C PRO A 388 8.28 1.17 -11.11
N ARG A 389 7.52 0.52 -12.00
CA ARG A 389 6.07 0.65 -12.05
C ARG A 389 5.40 -0.56 -11.42
N LEU A 390 4.46 -0.32 -10.53
CA LEU A 390 3.64 -1.37 -9.91
C LEU A 390 2.41 -1.65 -10.78
N TYR A 391 2.07 -2.93 -10.90
CA TYR A 391 0.86 -3.43 -11.56
C TYR A 391 0.15 -4.42 -10.64
N SER A 392 -1.15 -4.28 -10.40
CA SER A 392 -1.92 -5.28 -9.65
C SER A 392 -1.87 -6.63 -10.38
N ILE A 393 -1.53 -7.69 -9.65
CA ILE A 393 -1.39 -9.03 -10.22
C ILE A 393 -2.78 -9.58 -10.59
N SER A 394 -2.93 -10.03 -11.83
CA SER A 394 -4.17 -10.55 -12.40
C SER A 394 -4.23 -12.06 -12.52
N SER A 395 -3.32 -12.78 -11.87
CA SER A 395 -3.40 -14.24 -11.67
C SER A 395 -3.43 -14.65 -10.19
N SER A 396 -4.03 -15.80 -9.89
CA SER A 396 -3.78 -16.53 -8.63
C SER A 396 -2.61 -17.49 -8.84
N GLN A 397 -1.69 -17.54 -7.87
CA GLN A 397 -0.58 -18.49 -7.91
C GLN A 397 -1.07 -19.93 -7.70
N SER A 398 -2.15 -20.12 -6.95
CA SER A 398 -2.76 -21.43 -6.73
C SER A 398 -3.32 -22.05 -8.03
N GLU A 399 -3.69 -21.22 -9.00
CA GLU A 399 -4.09 -21.65 -10.35
C GLU A 399 -2.91 -21.67 -11.33
N ASN A 400 -1.99 -20.72 -11.21
CA ASN A 400 -0.87 -20.52 -12.15
C ASN A 400 0.47 -20.55 -11.38
N ASN A 401 0.89 -21.76 -10.97
CA ASN A 401 2.02 -21.95 -10.04
C ASN A 401 3.30 -21.17 -10.43
N ASP A 402 3.64 -21.24 -11.71
CA ASP A 402 4.90 -20.76 -12.27
C ASP A 402 4.75 -19.50 -13.14
N GLU A 403 3.57 -18.86 -13.15
CA GLU A 403 3.28 -17.72 -14.01
C GLU A 403 2.68 -16.53 -13.24
N ILE A 404 3.18 -15.33 -13.52
CA ILE A 404 2.59 -14.09 -13.02
C ILE A 404 1.96 -13.32 -14.17
N HIS A 405 0.68 -12.96 -14.00
CA HIS A 405 -0.07 -12.24 -15.02
C HIS A 405 -0.31 -10.81 -14.57
N ILE A 406 -0.19 -9.85 -15.48
CA ILE A 406 -0.55 -8.45 -15.26
C ILE A 406 -1.44 -7.92 -16.38
N THR A 407 -2.28 -6.95 -16.03
CA THR A 407 -3.14 -6.25 -17.00
C THR A 407 -2.67 -4.80 -17.16
N VAL A 408 -2.17 -4.44 -18.34
CA VAL A 408 -1.46 -3.18 -18.57
C VAL A 408 -2.23 -2.32 -19.57
N SER A 409 -2.60 -1.10 -19.15
CA SER A 409 -3.08 -0.07 -20.08
C SER A 409 -1.88 0.63 -20.70
N VAL A 410 -1.72 0.53 -22.01
CA VAL A 410 -0.64 1.20 -22.72
C VAL A 410 -0.94 2.68 -22.86
N ILE A 411 -0.07 3.51 -22.29
CA ILE A 411 -0.16 4.97 -22.43
C ILE A 411 0.43 5.35 -23.77
N LYS A 412 -0.42 5.80 -24.70
CA LYS A 412 -0.05 6.32 -26.02
C LYS A 412 -0.68 7.71 -26.18
N LYS A 413 0.11 8.72 -26.52
CA LYS A 413 -0.37 10.07 -26.81
C LYS A 413 0.29 10.60 -28.08
N ASN A 414 -0.49 11.15 -29.00
CA ASN A 414 0.07 11.89 -30.12
C ASN A 414 0.20 13.36 -29.71
N ILE A 415 1.43 13.87 -29.67
CA ILE A 415 1.73 15.25 -29.28
C ILE A 415 2.64 15.83 -30.36
N SER A 416 2.22 16.93 -30.97
CA SER A 416 2.94 17.60 -32.07
C SER A 416 3.32 16.66 -33.24
N GLY A 417 2.47 15.67 -33.54
CA GLY A 417 2.69 14.70 -34.62
C GLY A 417 3.60 13.51 -34.25
N TYR A 418 4.09 13.43 -33.01
CA TYR A 418 4.90 12.32 -32.52
C TYR A 418 4.12 11.44 -31.55
N LEU A 419 4.32 10.13 -31.67
CA LEU A 419 3.79 9.15 -30.73
C LEU A 419 4.66 9.12 -29.46
N HIS A 420 4.06 9.52 -28.34
CA HIS A 420 4.64 9.41 -27.01
C HIS A 420 4.08 8.21 -26.27
N LEU A 421 4.98 7.38 -25.76
CA LEU A 421 4.67 6.21 -24.95
C LEU A 421 4.97 6.50 -23.48
N GLY A 422 4.15 5.95 -22.58
CA GLY A 422 4.51 5.91 -21.15
C GLY A 422 5.73 5.01 -20.93
N GLY A 423 6.64 5.36 -20.03
CA GLY A 423 7.90 4.63 -19.81
C GLY A 423 7.72 3.12 -19.64
N ALA A 424 7.08 2.69 -18.56
CA ALA A 424 6.89 1.27 -18.28
C ALA A 424 5.92 0.58 -19.23
N SER A 425 4.78 1.21 -19.53
CA SER A 425 3.75 0.59 -20.38
C SER A 425 4.22 0.46 -21.84
N GLY A 426 4.98 1.44 -22.34
CA GLY A 426 5.59 1.41 -23.67
C GLY A 426 6.72 0.40 -23.74
N TYR A 427 7.56 0.30 -22.69
CA TYR A 427 8.57 -0.74 -22.59
C TYR A 427 7.97 -2.15 -22.68
N LEU A 428 6.91 -2.41 -21.92
CA LEU A 428 6.23 -3.70 -21.92
C LEU A 428 5.48 -4.03 -23.22
N SER A 429 5.02 -3.03 -23.99
CA SER A 429 4.16 -3.26 -25.16
C SER A 429 4.86 -3.14 -26.50
N GLU A 430 5.90 -2.31 -26.61
CA GLU A 430 6.55 -1.98 -27.88
C GLU A 430 8.04 -2.35 -27.90
N LEU A 431 8.69 -2.53 -26.74
CA LEU A 431 10.13 -2.81 -26.67
C LEU A 431 10.48 -4.25 -26.29
N LEU A 432 9.51 -5.02 -25.80
CA LEU A 432 9.72 -6.41 -25.38
C LEU A 432 8.85 -7.37 -26.19
N ASN A 433 9.47 -8.48 -26.55
CA ASN A 433 8.87 -9.61 -27.25
C ASN A 433 8.75 -10.82 -26.32
N ILE A 434 8.00 -11.82 -26.78
CA ILE A 434 7.95 -13.14 -26.13
C ILE A 434 9.39 -13.71 -26.09
N GLY A 435 9.79 -14.22 -24.92
CA GLY A 435 11.13 -14.73 -24.66
C GLY A 435 12.10 -13.70 -24.04
N ASP A 436 11.77 -12.41 -24.07
CA ASP A 436 12.63 -11.37 -23.50
C ASP A 436 12.62 -11.40 -21.96
N LYS A 437 13.70 -10.87 -21.38
CA LYS A 437 13.94 -10.84 -19.93
C LYS A 437 13.43 -9.54 -19.30
N LEU A 438 12.73 -9.67 -18.17
CA LEU A 438 12.14 -8.57 -17.43
C LEU A 438 12.57 -8.58 -15.97
N LYS A 439 13.01 -7.43 -15.47
CA LYS A 439 13.36 -7.25 -14.05
C LYS A 439 12.10 -6.99 -13.23
N ILE A 440 11.78 -7.87 -12.29
CA ILE A 440 10.56 -7.83 -11.49
C ILE A 440 10.82 -7.99 -9.98
N PHE A 441 9.85 -7.58 -9.17
CA PHE A 441 9.77 -7.93 -7.75
C PHE A 441 8.31 -7.93 -7.29
N ILE A 442 8.01 -8.62 -6.19
CA ILE A 442 6.66 -8.63 -5.59
C ILE A 442 6.59 -7.55 -4.51
N GLU A 443 5.57 -6.70 -4.62
CA GLU A 443 5.19 -5.74 -3.60
C GLU A 443 3.95 -6.28 -2.87
N LYS A 444 4.13 -6.65 -1.60
CA LYS A 444 3.06 -7.25 -0.80
C LYS A 444 2.02 -6.22 -0.37
N ASN A 445 0.74 -6.57 -0.54
CA ASN A 445 -0.38 -5.73 -0.14
C ASN A 445 -1.35 -6.44 0.83
N ASP A 446 -0.98 -6.50 2.10
CA ASP A 446 -1.79 -7.19 3.12
C ASP A 446 -3.13 -6.51 3.44
N ASN A 447 -3.33 -5.30 2.92
CA ASN A 447 -4.57 -4.54 3.03
C ASN A 447 -5.55 -4.78 1.87
N PHE A 448 -5.17 -5.61 0.89
CA PHE A 448 -6.02 -5.98 -0.25
C PHE A 448 -6.05 -7.51 -0.43
N ARG A 449 -6.89 -8.19 0.35
CA ARG A 449 -6.95 -9.66 0.44
C ARG A 449 -8.38 -10.19 0.45
N LEU A 450 -8.55 -11.38 -0.10
CA LEU A 450 -9.77 -12.18 0.08
C LEU A 450 -10.05 -12.47 1.57
N PRO A 451 -11.32 -12.64 1.96
CA PRO A 451 -11.67 -13.04 3.32
C PRO A 451 -11.17 -14.46 3.60
N GLN A 452 -10.66 -14.71 4.81
CA GLN A 452 -10.24 -16.05 5.22
C GLN A 452 -11.39 -17.06 5.20
N ASN A 453 -12.60 -16.62 5.54
CA ASN A 453 -13.79 -17.46 5.45
C ASN A 453 -14.28 -17.50 3.99
N LYS A 454 -14.16 -18.69 3.37
CA LYS A 454 -14.56 -18.98 1.99
C LYS A 454 -16.07 -18.83 1.72
N GLN A 455 -16.91 -18.76 2.76
CA GLN A 455 -18.35 -18.50 2.65
C GLN A 455 -18.69 -17.01 2.61
N THR A 456 -17.75 -16.14 2.99
CA THR A 456 -18.01 -14.71 3.06
C THR A 456 -18.26 -14.13 1.65
N PRO A 457 -19.38 -13.39 1.45
CA PRO A 457 -19.66 -12.75 0.18
C PRO A 457 -18.67 -11.63 -0.13
N ILE A 458 -18.39 -11.40 -1.42
CA ILE A 458 -17.53 -10.30 -1.87
C ILE A 458 -18.19 -9.47 -2.97
N ILE A 459 -17.99 -8.17 -2.90
CA ILE A 459 -18.40 -7.18 -3.90
C ILE A 459 -17.13 -6.53 -4.46
N MET A 460 -16.86 -6.77 -5.73
CA MET A 460 -15.68 -6.31 -6.44
C MET A 460 -16.06 -5.16 -7.38
N ILE A 461 -15.45 -3.99 -7.21
CA ILE A 461 -15.80 -2.79 -7.98
C ILE A 461 -14.55 -2.32 -8.74
N GLY A 462 -14.58 -2.41 -10.07
CA GLY A 462 -13.41 -2.14 -10.91
C GLY A 462 -13.76 -1.46 -12.22
N SER A 463 -12.91 -0.53 -12.66
CA SER A 463 -13.04 0.09 -13.99
C SER A 463 -11.75 -0.07 -14.81
N GLY A 464 -11.89 -0.37 -16.10
CA GLY A 464 -10.75 -0.62 -16.99
C GLY A 464 -9.77 -1.65 -16.42
N THR A 465 -8.50 -1.28 -16.26
CA THR A 465 -7.49 -2.18 -15.68
C THR A 465 -7.69 -2.51 -14.20
N GLY A 466 -8.59 -1.82 -13.50
CA GLY A 466 -8.99 -2.18 -12.13
C GLY A 466 -9.71 -3.53 -12.02
N ILE A 467 -9.95 -4.21 -13.14
CA ILE A 467 -10.42 -5.61 -13.16
C ILE A 467 -9.32 -6.62 -12.79
N ALA A 468 -8.05 -6.20 -12.90
CA ALA A 468 -6.88 -7.07 -12.74
C ALA A 468 -6.90 -7.91 -11.46
N PRO A 469 -6.97 -7.34 -10.25
CA PRO A 469 -6.95 -8.15 -9.03
C PRO A 469 -8.23 -8.98 -8.84
N TYR A 470 -9.33 -8.62 -9.50
CA TYR A 470 -10.55 -9.42 -9.41
C TYR A 470 -10.48 -10.68 -10.25
N ARG A 471 -9.71 -10.66 -11.33
CA ARG A 471 -9.38 -11.89 -12.06
C ARG A 471 -8.64 -12.86 -11.14
N SER A 472 -7.59 -12.40 -10.43
CA SER A 472 -6.86 -13.24 -9.48
C SER A 472 -7.73 -13.71 -8.30
N PHE A 473 -8.64 -12.87 -7.82
CA PHE A 473 -9.60 -13.28 -6.78
C PHE A 473 -10.53 -14.39 -7.23
N MET A 474 -11.07 -14.31 -8.45
CA MET A 474 -11.95 -15.35 -8.97
C MET A 474 -11.22 -16.67 -9.20
N GLN A 475 -10.01 -16.61 -9.75
CA GLN A 475 -9.13 -17.78 -9.91
C GLN A 475 -8.86 -18.46 -8.57
N GLU A 476 -8.46 -17.69 -7.55
CA GLU A 476 -8.23 -18.22 -6.20
C GLU A 476 -9.50 -18.86 -5.64
N ARG A 477 -10.63 -18.16 -5.71
CA ARG A 477 -11.90 -18.67 -5.17
C ARG A 477 -12.38 -19.92 -5.87
N ASP A 478 -12.12 -20.06 -7.17
CA ASP A 478 -12.45 -21.26 -7.92
C ASP A 478 -11.58 -22.44 -7.47
N ASN A 479 -10.27 -22.23 -7.38
CA ASN A 479 -9.32 -23.25 -6.93
C ASN A 479 -9.57 -23.66 -5.47
N ASP A 480 -9.95 -22.71 -4.62
CA ASP A 480 -10.25 -22.93 -3.22
C ASP A 480 -11.58 -23.63 -2.93
N GLY A 481 -12.42 -23.82 -3.96
CA GLY A 481 -13.79 -24.32 -3.80
C GLY A 481 -14.67 -23.38 -2.96
N SER A 482 -14.46 -22.06 -3.07
CA SER A 482 -15.18 -21.08 -2.26
C SER A 482 -16.66 -21.01 -2.63
N VAL A 483 -17.53 -21.14 -1.63
CA VAL A 483 -19.00 -21.17 -1.83
C VAL A 483 -19.68 -19.82 -1.55
N GLY A 484 -18.96 -18.84 -1.01
CA GLY A 484 -19.52 -17.50 -0.76
C GLY A 484 -19.84 -16.78 -2.07
N ARG A 485 -20.90 -15.97 -2.05
CA ARG A 485 -21.39 -15.25 -3.23
C ARG A 485 -20.40 -14.20 -3.74
N ASN A 486 -20.29 -14.06 -5.06
CA ASN A 486 -19.37 -13.13 -5.72
C ASN A 486 -20.14 -12.18 -6.65
N TRP A 487 -19.93 -10.88 -6.48
CA TRP A 487 -20.52 -9.86 -7.36
C TRP A 487 -19.45 -8.93 -7.90
N ILE A 488 -19.35 -8.82 -9.22
CA ILE A 488 -18.50 -7.82 -9.87
C ILE A 488 -19.31 -6.66 -10.47
N PHE A 489 -18.85 -5.44 -10.20
CA PHE A 489 -19.20 -4.22 -10.92
C PHE A 489 -18.02 -3.85 -11.82
N PHE A 490 -18.22 -3.96 -13.13
CA PHE A 490 -17.20 -3.62 -14.13
C PHE A 490 -17.65 -2.46 -15.00
N GLY A 491 -16.76 -1.48 -15.21
CA GLY A 491 -17.03 -0.34 -16.08
C GLY A 491 -15.94 -0.07 -17.11
N ASN A 492 -16.33 0.18 -18.36
CA ASN A 492 -15.41 0.63 -19.40
C ASN A 492 -16.12 1.51 -20.45
N GLN A 493 -15.47 1.77 -21.59
CA GLN A 493 -16.02 2.61 -22.65
C GLN A 493 -17.14 1.91 -23.42
N ASN A 494 -16.82 0.80 -24.10
CA ASN A 494 -17.75 0.10 -24.97
C ASN A 494 -17.83 -1.40 -24.65
N PHE A 495 -19.02 -1.99 -24.79
CA PHE A 495 -19.23 -3.43 -24.57
C PHE A 495 -18.44 -4.30 -25.53
N THR A 496 -18.46 -3.99 -26.83
CA THR A 496 -17.84 -4.83 -27.88
C THR A 496 -16.33 -4.69 -27.96
N GLU A 497 -15.79 -3.52 -27.59
CA GLU A 497 -14.38 -3.19 -27.77
C GLU A 497 -13.59 -3.26 -26.45
N ASP A 498 -14.23 -3.14 -25.29
CA ASP A 498 -13.52 -2.90 -24.03
C ASP A 498 -13.94 -3.84 -22.88
N PHE A 499 -14.65 -4.93 -23.19
CA PHE A 499 -15.01 -5.95 -22.19
C PHE A 499 -13.86 -6.93 -21.94
N LEU A 500 -12.99 -6.53 -21.02
CA LEU A 500 -11.80 -7.29 -20.63
C LEU A 500 -12.17 -8.66 -20.03
N TYR A 501 -11.50 -9.71 -20.50
CA TYR A 501 -11.68 -11.10 -20.03
C TYR A 501 -13.12 -11.63 -20.12
N GLN A 502 -13.93 -11.14 -21.07
CA GLN A 502 -15.35 -11.47 -21.21
C GLN A 502 -15.67 -12.97 -21.09
N ILE A 503 -14.89 -13.81 -21.78
CA ILE A 503 -15.12 -15.26 -21.82
C ILE A 503 -14.92 -15.88 -20.42
N GLU A 504 -13.92 -15.44 -19.67
CA GLU A 504 -13.67 -15.94 -18.32
C GLU A 504 -14.82 -15.58 -17.38
N TRP A 505 -15.30 -14.33 -17.41
CA TRP A 505 -16.44 -13.90 -16.59
C TRP A 505 -17.73 -14.67 -16.91
N GLN A 506 -18.00 -14.93 -18.18
CA GLN A 506 -19.14 -15.74 -18.60
C GLN A 506 -19.03 -17.19 -18.12
N LYS A 507 -17.82 -17.77 -18.13
CA LYS A 507 -17.57 -19.10 -17.56
C LYS A 507 -17.85 -19.13 -16.07
N TYR A 508 -17.40 -18.14 -15.29
CA TYR A 508 -17.67 -18.08 -13.86
C TYR A 508 -19.15 -17.90 -13.53
N LEU A 509 -19.90 -17.13 -14.33
CA LEU A 509 -21.36 -17.01 -14.20
C LEU A 509 -22.04 -18.36 -14.46
N LYS A 510 -21.67 -19.05 -15.54
CA LYS A 510 -22.25 -20.35 -15.89
C LYS A 510 -21.94 -21.43 -14.86
N LYS A 511 -20.75 -21.39 -14.25
CA LYS A 511 -20.34 -22.29 -13.16
C LYS A 511 -21.05 -21.99 -11.84
N GLY A 512 -21.67 -20.82 -11.70
CA GLY A 512 -22.29 -20.36 -10.46
C GLY A 512 -21.30 -19.78 -9.44
N LEU A 513 -20.00 -19.76 -9.74
CA LEU A 513 -18.99 -19.11 -8.91
C LEU A 513 -19.22 -17.61 -8.87
N LEU A 514 -19.36 -16.96 -10.03
CA LEU A 514 -19.79 -15.56 -10.07
C LEU A 514 -21.33 -15.54 -9.92
N THR A 515 -21.81 -15.02 -8.81
CA THR A 515 -23.25 -14.93 -8.54
C THR A 515 -23.89 -13.84 -9.39
N LYS A 516 -23.19 -12.71 -9.56
CA LYS A 516 -23.74 -11.56 -10.27
C LYS A 516 -22.67 -10.72 -10.95
N MET A 517 -23.03 -10.17 -12.10
CA MET A 517 -22.19 -9.24 -12.85
C MET A 517 -23.00 -8.01 -13.24
N THR A 518 -22.47 -6.83 -12.94
CA THR A 518 -23.10 -5.56 -13.28
C THR A 518 -22.12 -4.73 -14.09
N LEU A 519 -22.56 -4.34 -15.29
CA LEU A 519 -21.72 -3.70 -16.29
C LEU A 519 -22.14 -2.24 -16.50
N ALA A 520 -21.16 -1.36 -16.69
CA ALA A 520 -21.37 0.05 -16.99
C ALA A 520 -20.54 0.49 -18.22
N TRP A 521 -21.23 0.85 -19.29
CA TRP A 521 -20.61 1.28 -20.54
C TRP A 521 -20.83 2.78 -20.74
N SER A 522 -19.73 3.52 -20.78
CA SER A 522 -19.80 4.99 -20.81
C SER A 522 -20.02 5.58 -22.22
N ARG A 523 -19.94 4.76 -23.28
CA ARG A 523 -19.97 5.23 -24.68
C ARG A 523 -20.89 4.43 -25.61
N ASP A 524 -21.67 3.47 -25.10
CA ASP A 524 -22.61 2.68 -25.92
C ASP A 524 -23.94 3.42 -26.16
N GLN A 525 -24.18 4.52 -25.44
CA GLN A 525 -25.38 5.34 -25.54
C GLN A 525 -25.05 6.83 -25.37
N LYS A 526 -26.04 7.70 -25.64
CA LYS A 526 -25.90 9.16 -25.57
C LYS A 526 -25.49 9.65 -24.17
N ASP A 527 -26.17 9.14 -23.15
CA ASP A 527 -25.90 9.51 -21.75
C ASP A 527 -24.87 8.58 -21.13
N LYS A 528 -23.83 9.13 -20.50
CA LYS A 528 -22.75 8.32 -19.94
C LYS A 528 -23.23 7.56 -18.70
N ILE A 529 -23.14 6.24 -18.75
CA ILE A 529 -23.43 5.37 -17.61
C ILE A 529 -22.10 4.93 -16.99
N TYR A 530 -21.95 5.18 -15.69
CA TYR A 530 -20.79 4.77 -14.92
C TYR A 530 -21.15 3.80 -13.80
N ILE A 531 -20.12 3.26 -13.15
CA ILE A 531 -20.26 2.29 -12.06
C ILE A 531 -21.07 2.88 -10.89
N GLN A 532 -20.86 4.16 -10.55
CA GLN A 532 -21.61 4.85 -9.51
C GLN A 532 -23.12 4.89 -9.77
N ASP A 533 -23.54 4.97 -11.04
CA ASP A 533 -24.96 4.91 -11.41
C ASP A 533 -25.52 3.53 -11.11
N LYS A 534 -24.79 2.48 -11.52
CA LYS A 534 -25.15 1.08 -11.25
C LYS A 534 -25.18 0.73 -9.76
N ILE A 535 -24.29 1.30 -8.95
CA ILE A 535 -24.32 1.15 -7.50
C ILE A 535 -25.60 1.75 -6.92
N ARG A 536 -26.03 2.92 -7.40
CA ARG A 536 -27.29 3.54 -6.95
C ARG A 536 -28.51 2.73 -7.36
N GLU A 537 -28.54 2.24 -8.60
CA GLU A 537 -29.61 1.36 -9.11
C GLU A 537 -29.76 0.08 -8.27
N GLN A 538 -28.63 -0.54 -7.92
CA GLN A 538 -28.57 -1.83 -7.21
C GLN A 538 -28.47 -1.67 -5.68
N GLY A 539 -28.69 -0.46 -5.15
CA GLY A 539 -28.34 -0.09 -3.78
C GLY A 539 -29.01 -0.96 -2.70
N LYS A 540 -30.25 -1.39 -2.91
CA LYS A 540 -30.97 -2.25 -1.96
C LYS A 540 -30.24 -3.58 -1.73
N GLU A 541 -29.85 -4.24 -2.82
CA GLU A 541 -29.20 -5.55 -2.76
C GLU A 541 -27.75 -5.44 -2.27
N ILE A 542 -27.04 -4.36 -2.65
CA ILE A 542 -25.73 -4.04 -2.07
C ILE A 542 -25.83 -3.95 -0.55
N TRP A 543 -26.85 -3.24 -0.03
CA TRP A 543 -27.08 -3.14 1.41
C TRP A 543 -27.38 -4.49 2.08
N GLU A 544 -28.15 -5.36 1.41
CA GLU A 544 -28.40 -6.73 1.88
C GLU A 544 -27.10 -7.53 2.03
N TRP A 545 -26.22 -7.48 1.03
CA TRP A 545 -24.92 -8.15 1.10
C TRP A 545 -24.03 -7.55 2.20
N ILE A 546 -24.05 -6.23 2.38
CA ILE A 546 -23.32 -5.57 3.49
C ILE A 546 -23.79 -6.10 4.85
N LYS A 547 -25.11 -6.31 5.04
CA LYS A 547 -25.66 -6.90 6.27
C LYS A 547 -25.23 -8.36 6.46
N GLU A 548 -25.02 -9.09 5.38
CA GLU A 548 -24.46 -10.46 5.38
C GLU A 548 -22.93 -10.51 5.53
N ASN A 549 -22.34 -9.47 6.09
CA ASN A 549 -20.89 -9.38 6.29
C ASN A 549 -20.03 -9.39 5.02
N ALA A 550 -20.58 -8.97 3.87
CA ALA A 550 -19.81 -8.89 2.64
C ALA A 550 -18.57 -7.99 2.79
N HIS A 551 -17.50 -8.37 2.07
CA HIS A 551 -16.31 -7.53 1.86
C HIS A 551 -16.45 -6.78 0.54
N ILE A 552 -16.09 -5.49 0.55
CA ILE A 552 -16.17 -4.58 -0.58
C ILE A 552 -14.76 -4.22 -1.01
N TYR A 553 -14.49 -4.36 -2.30
CA TYR A 553 -13.21 -4.04 -2.91
C TYR A 553 -13.41 -2.98 -3.98
N ILE A 554 -12.50 -2.01 -4.04
CA ILE A 554 -12.47 -1.00 -5.10
C ILE A 554 -11.08 -0.97 -5.72
N CYS A 555 -11.00 -1.07 -7.04
CA CYS A 555 -9.74 -1.01 -7.77
C CYS A 555 -9.85 -0.15 -9.03
N GLY A 556 -8.85 0.70 -9.28
CA GLY A 556 -8.77 1.56 -10.46
C GLY A 556 -8.40 3.01 -10.14
N ASN A 557 -8.90 3.95 -10.95
CA ASN A 557 -8.49 5.35 -10.88
C ASN A 557 -8.86 6.02 -9.54
N ALA A 558 -7.85 6.47 -8.78
CA ALA A 558 -8.02 7.09 -7.48
C ALA A 558 -8.72 8.46 -7.54
N SER A 559 -8.33 9.32 -8.50
CA SER A 559 -8.74 10.73 -8.52
C SER A 559 -10.22 10.95 -8.81
N LYS A 560 -10.85 10.07 -9.60
CA LYS A 560 -12.27 10.22 -10.00
C LYS A 560 -13.13 9.07 -9.54
N MET A 561 -12.83 7.85 -10.03
CA MET A 561 -13.71 6.70 -9.87
C MET A 561 -13.88 6.31 -8.39
N ALA A 562 -12.78 6.19 -7.65
CA ALA A 562 -12.84 5.80 -6.24
C ALA A 562 -13.65 6.79 -5.38
N LYS A 563 -13.47 8.11 -5.60
CA LYS A 563 -14.21 9.17 -4.90
C LYS A 563 -15.71 9.09 -5.19
N ASP A 564 -16.11 8.86 -6.44
CA ASP A 564 -17.53 8.79 -6.84
C ASP A 564 -18.21 7.48 -6.40
N VAL A 565 -17.47 6.37 -6.38
CA VAL A 565 -17.94 5.10 -5.82
C VAL A 565 -18.16 5.23 -4.31
N GLU A 566 -17.21 5.81 -3.56
CA GLU A 566 -17.37 6.01 -2.11
C GLU A 566 -18.58 6.89 -1.79
N LYS A 567 -18.78 7.99 -2.52
CA LYS A 567 -19.99 8.84 -2.38
C LYS A 567 -21.27 8.04 -2.64
N SER A 568 -21.25 7.14 -3.62
CA SER A 568 -22.43 6.34 -3.98
C SER A 568 -22.71 5.26 -2.95
N LEU A 569 -21.68 4.64 -2.37
CA LEU A 569 -21.82 3.72 -1.25
C LEU A 569 -22.36 4.43 -0.01
N LEU A 570 -21.87 5.63 0.31
CA LEU A 570 -22.41 6.46 1.39
C LEU A 570 -23.89 6.80 1.17
N TYR A 571 -24.28 7.09 -0.07
CA TYR A 571 -25.70 7.28 -0.43
C TYR A 571 -26.52 6.01 -0.18
N VAL A 572 -26.04 4.84 -0.61
CA VAL A 572 -26.70 3.55 -0.41
C VAL A 572 -26.86 3.24 1.09
N ILE A 573 -25.80 3.39 1.87
CA ILE A 573 -25.82 3.14 3.33
C ILE A 573 -26.77 4.09 4.04
N ARG A 574 -26.78 5.37 3.64
CA ARG A 574 -27.73 6.36 4.18
C ARG A 574 -29.18 5.97 3.87
N LYS A 575 -29.47 5.64 2.60
CA LYS A 575 -30.82 5.40 2.11
C LYS A 575 -31.41 4.08 2.63
N TYR A 576 -30.64 2.99 2.59
CA TYR A 576 -31.14 1.66 2.93
C TYR A 576 -30.77 1.22 4.35
N GLY A 577 -29.76 1.84 4.96
CA GLY A 577 -29.40 1.65 6.36
C GLY A 577 -30.05 2.63 7.34
N ASN A 578 -30.83 3.61 6.85
CA ASN A 578 -31.49 4.64 7.66
C ASN A 578 -30.52 5.40 8.59
N MET A 579 -29.31 5.70 8.10
CA MET A 579 -28.26 6.38 8.87
C MET A 579 -28.17 7.86 8.52
N SER A 580 -27.73 8.69 9.46
CA SER A 580 -27.32 10.08 9.16
C SER A 580 -26.06 10.09 8.29
N LEU A 581 -25.68 11.26 7.75
CA LEU A 581 -24.42 11.41 7.01
C LEU A 581 -23.19 11.09 7.89
N GLU A 582 -23.22 11.50 9.15
CA GLU A 582 -22.15 11.20 10.11
C GLU A 582 -22.12 9.71 10.43
N GLY A 583 -23.30 9.10 10.66
CA GLY A 583 -23.44 7.67 10.91
C GLY A 583 -22.97 6.81 9.74
N SER A 584 -23.27 7.20 8.49
CA SER A 584 -22.81 6.46 7.32
C SER A 584 -21.30 6.55 7.11
N ASN A 585 -20.69 7.72 7.36
CA ASN A 585 -19.23 7.87 7.34
C ASN A 585 -18.56 7.02 8.42
N GLU A 586 -19.10 7.01 9.64
CA GLU A 586 -18.61 6.17 10.73
C GLU A 586 -18.76 4.68 10.40
N PHE A 587 -19.88 4.29 9.79
CA PHE A 587 -20.11 2.92 9.34
C PHE A 587 -19.08 2.47 8.30
N VAL A 588 -18.82 3.27 7.25
CA VAL A 588 -17.77 2.94 6.27
C VAL A 588 -16.38 2.90 6.91
N ASN A 589 -16.10 3.79 7.88
CA ASN A 589 -14.85 3.73 8.62
C ASN A 589 -14.72 2.44 9.46
N ASN A 590 -15.81 1.98 10.07
CA ASN A 590 -15.84 0.70 10.77
C ASN A 590 -15.64 -0.48 9.81
N LEU A 591 -16.19 -0.43 8.60
CA LEU A 591 -15.90 -1.43 7.56
C LEU A 591 -14.40 -1.46 7.19
N ARG A 592 -13.73 -0.30 7.09
CA ARG A 592 -12.28 -0.23 6.88
C ARG A 592 -11.51 -0.92 8.00
N LEU A 593 -11.85 -0.61 9.26
CA LEU A 593 -11.20 -1.19 10.43
C LEU A 593 -11.40 -2.71 10.54
N GLN A 594 -12.55 -3.20 10.08
CA GLN A 594 -12.84 -4.63 10.00
C GLN A 594 -12.22 -5.30 8.77
N LYS A 595 -11.43 -4.57 7.96
CA LYS A 595 -10.90 -5.03 6.66
C LYS A 595 -11.98 -5.51 5.70
N ARG A 596 -13.20 -4.97 5.82
CA ARG A 596 -14.37 -5.27 4.96
C ARG A 596 -14.59 -4.24 3.85
N TYR A 597 -13.86 -3.13 3.87
CA TYR A 597 -13.84 -2.15 2.78
C TYR A 597 -12.38 -1.86 2.44
N GLN A 598 -11.93 -2.35 1.29
CA GLN A 598 -10.53 -2.34 0.87
C GLN A 598 -10.39 -1.65 -0.49
N ARG A 599 -9.30 -0.91 -0.68
CA ARG A 599 -9.06 -0.10 -1.89
C ARG A 599 -7.65 -0.34 -2.42
N ASP A 600 -7.54 -0.64 -3.71
CA ASP A 600 -6.28 -0.68 -4.48
C ASP A 600 -6.38 0.31 -5.64
N VAL A 601 -6.06 1.57 -5.37
CA VAL A 601 -6.34 2.70 -6.27
C VAL A 601 -5.06 3.48 -6.60
N TYR A 602 -4.95 3.92 -7.84
CA TYR A 602 -3.74 4.52 -8.41
C TYR A 602 -4.00 5.67 -9.39
#